data_AF-A0A925VWA0-F1
#
_entry.id   AF-A0A925VWA0-F1
#
_cell.length_a   1.000
_cell.length_b   1.000
_cell.length_c   1.000
_cell.angle_alpha   90.00
_cell.angle_beta   90.00
_cell.angle_gamma   90.00
#
_symmetry.space_group_name_H-M   'P 1'
#
loop_
_entity.id
_entity.type
_entity.pdbx_description
1 polymer ?
#
loop_
_entity_poly.entity_id
_entity_poly.type
_entity_poly.pdbx_seq_one_letter_code
_entity_poly.pdbx_strand_id
1 'polypeptide(L)'
;MERVIPGSWTWTDAWIFIGFFVAVRVIIVWFLTRLYIMMIPDGDRCPLCDGYTLPIERNGGWRVLGPRFRRSWCLDCQWEGVLRRSAKFDPSLLKSPVPLRKAVRRR
;
A
#
# COMPACT_ATOMS: atom_id res chain seq x y z
N MET A 1 -54.92 16.03 8.86
CA MET A 1 -54.56 14.82 9.62
C MET A 1 -53.81 13.90 8.67
N GLU A 2 -52.47 13.98 8.66
CA GLU A 2 -51.61 13.09 7.89
C GLU A 2 -51.85 11.66 8.40
N ARG A 3 -52.36 10.74 7.56
CA ARG A 3 -52.43 9.33 7.94
C ARG A 3 -51.04 8.74 7.77
N VAL A 4 -50.37 8.45 8.89
CA VAL A 4 -49.13 7.66 8.87
C VAL A 4 -49.49 6.25 8.45
N ILE A 5 -49.12 5.86 7.23
CA ILE A 5 -49.33 4.51 6.71
C ILE A 5 -48.17 3.64 7.25
N PRO A 6 -48.42 2.68 8.14
CA PRO A 6 -47.36 1.80 8.62
C PRO A 6 -46.73 1.06 7.44
N GLY A 7 -45.40 1.14 7.31
CA GLY A 7 -44.64 0.53 6.21
C GLY A 7 -44.37 1.43 5.00
N SER A 8 -44.79 2.70 5.00
CA SER A 8 -44.41 3.63 3.93
C SER A 8 -42.97 4.10 4.12
N TRP A 9 -42.09 3.73 3.20
CA TRP A 9 -40.73 4.28 3.11
C TRP A 9 -40.81 5.77 2.82
N THR A 10 -40.32 6.62 3.72
CA THR A 10 -40.24 8.06 3.49
C THR A 10 -38.90 8.45 2.87
N TRP A 11 -38.85 9.59 2.18
CA TRP A 11 -37.60 10.12 1.66
C TRP A 11 -36.55 10.35 2.77
N THR A 12 -36.98 10.67 3.98
CA THR A 12 -36.12 10.77 5.16
C THR A 12 -35.45 9.42 5.49
N ASP A 13 -36.20 8.32 5.46
CA ASP A 13 -35.65 6.96 5.67
C ASP A 13 -34.62 6.60 4.59
N ALA A 14 -34.88 7.00 3.33
CA ALA A 14 -33.93 6.82 2.23
C ALA A 14 -32.61 7.57 2.49
N TRP A 15 -32.68 8.83 2.89
CA TRP A 15 -31.48 9.62 3.17
C TRP A 15 -30.68 9.07 4.34
N ILE A 16 -31.34 8.61 5.40
CA ILE A 16 -30.69 7.97 6.54
C ILE A 16 -29.99 6.69 6.09
N PHE A 17 -30.66 5.85 5.30
CA PHE A 17 -30.07 4.62 4.78
C PHE A 17 -28.83 4.92 3.92
N ILE A 18 -28.94 5.81 2.95
CA ILE A 18 -27.82 6.20 2.08
C ILE A 18 -26.68 6.77 2.91
N GLY A 19 -26.98 7.70 3.82
CA GLY A 19 -25.98 8.32 4.69
C GLY A 19 -25.24 7.30 5.55
N PHE A 20 -25.96 6.34 6.13
CA PHE A 20 -25.37 5.25 6.92
C PHE A 20 -24.42 4.41 6.09
N PHE A 21 -24.85 3.93 4.91
CA PHE A 21 -24.01 3.08 4.07
C PHE A 21 -22.79 3.83 3.53
N VAL A 22 -22.95 5.09 3.13
CA VAL A 22 -21.83 5.94 2.70
C VAL A 22 -20.84 6.14 3.84
N ALA A 23 -21.32 6.49 5.04
CA ALA A 23 -20.45 6.68 6.20
C ALA A 23 -19.69 5.41 6.55
N VAL A 24 -20.38 4.26 6.64
CA VAL A 24 -19.75 2.96 6.91
C VAL A 24 -18.70 2.63 5.85
N ARG A 25 -19.00 2.84 4.57
CA ARG A 25 -18.04 2.59 3.47
C ARG A 25 -16.82 3.49 3.55
N VAL A 26 -17.02 4.79 3.83
CA VAL A 26 -15.90 5.73 4.00
C VAL A 26 -15.03 5.32 5.18
N ILE A 27 -15.62 4.96 6.33
CA ILE A 27 -14.89 4.52 7.52
C ILE A 27 -14.07 3.26 7.21
N ILE A 28 -14.69 2.25 6.58
CA ILE A 28 -14.00 1.00 6.24
C ILE A 28 -12.84 1.26 5.28
N VAL A 29 -13.07 2.00 4.19
CA VAL A 29 -12.03 2.30 3.19
C VAL A 29 -10.89 3.08 3.85
N TRP A 30 -11.20 4.07 4.66
CA TRP A 30 -10.21 4.86 5.39
C TRP A 30 -9.39 4.01 6.36
N PHE A 31 -10.06 3.16 7.15
CA PHE A 31 -9.42 2.28 8.13
C PHE A 31 -8.52 1.24 7.46
N LEU A 32 -9.01 0.56 6.42
CA LEU A 32 -8.22 -0.40 5.63
C LEU A 32 -7.01 0.27 5.00
N THR A 33 -7.19 1.47 4.44
CA THR A 33 -6.08 2.25 3.88
C THR A 33 -5.04 2.56 4.95
N ARG A 34 -5.46 3.02 6.13
CA ARG A 34 -4.55 3.27 7.26
C ARG A 34 -3.79 2.03 7.70
N LEU A 35 -4.49 0.91 7.89
CA LEU A 35 -3.87 -0.37 8.26
C LEU A 35 -2.84 -0.82 7.23
N TYR A 36 -3.18 -0.75 5.94
CA TYR A 36 -2.27 -1.14 4.87
C TYR A 36 -1.00 -0.26 4.85
N ILE A 37 -1.15 1.06 5.06
CA ILE A 37 -0.03 1.99 5.14
C ILE A 37 0.88 1.74 6.35
N MET A 38 0.32 1.26 7.46
CA MET A 38 1.08 0.88 8.66
C MET A 38 1.76 -0.48 8.52
N MET A 39 1.15 -1.42 7.78
CA MET A 39 1.70 -2.74 7.54
C MET A 39 2.88 -2.72 6.55
N ILE A 40 2.88 -1.79 5.60
CA ILE A 40 4.00 -1.69 4.64
C ILE A 40 5.27 -1.22 5.36
N PRO A 41 6.36 -2.01 5.31
CA PRO A 41 7.61 -1.64 5.94
C PRO A 41 8.24 -0.40 5.28
N ASP A 42 8.86 0.42 6.12
CA ASP A 42 9.62 1.60 5.72
C ASP A 42 11.07 1.21 5.38
N GLY A 43 11.58 1.65 4.23
CA GLY A 43 12.99 1.50 3.87
C GLY A 43 13.26 0.83 2.53
N ASP A 44 14.55 0.70 2.19
CA ASP A 44 15.02 0.10 0.93
C ASP A 44 15.52 -1.36 1.11
N ARG A 45 15.33 -1.91 2.30
CA ARG A 45 15.71 -3.28 2.70
C ARG A 45 14.58 -4.27 2.44
N CYS A 46 14.94 -5.49 2.04
CA CYS A 46 13.97 -6.56 1.87
C CYS A 46 13.48 -7.06 3.24
N PRO A 47 12.17 -7.17 3.50
CA PRO A 47 11.67 -7.68 4.78
C PRO A 47 11.94 -9.18 5.00
N LEU A 48 12.34 -9.92 3.95
CA LEU A 48 12.56 -11.37 4.01
C LEU A 48 14.02 -11.74 4.28
N CYS A 49 14.96 -11.12 3.56
CA CYS A 49 16.39 -11.44 3.65
C CYS A 49 17.27 -10.26 4.09
N ASP A 50 16.68 -9.09 4.37
CA ASP A 50 17.37 -7.83 4.69
C ASP A 50 18.38 -7.35 3.61
N GLY A 51 18.30 -7.95 2.42
CA GLY A 51 19.06 -7.61 1.24
C GLY A 51 18.60 -6.32 0.58
N TYR A 52 19.37 -5.84 -0.38
CA TYR A 52 19.07 -4.61 -1.10
C TYR A 52 17.95 -4.80 -2.13
N THR A 53 17.06 -3.81 -2.21
CA THR A 53 15.98 -3.82 -3.21
C THR A 53 16.19 -2.75 -4.28
N LEU A 54 15.99 -3.11 -5.55
CA LEU A 54 16.04 -2.18 -6.68
C LEU A 54 14.70 -1.51 -6.95
N PRO A 55 14.70 -0.23 -7.40
CA PRO A 55 13.47 0.46 -7.76
C PRO A 55 12.98 -0.11 -9.08
N ILE A 56 11.73 -0.57 -9.15
CA ILE A 56 11.06 -0.79 -10.42
C ILE A 56 10.44 0.54 -10.87
N GLU A 57 10.58 0.85 -12.15
CA GLU A 57 10.03 2.06 -12.76
C GLU A 57 8.49 2.11 -12.62
N ARG A 58 7.96 3.32 -12.40
CA ARG A 58 6.53 3.52 -12.21
C ARG A 58 5.85 3.80 -13.55
N ASN A 59 5.18 2.79 -14.09
CA ASN A 59 4.38 2.94 -15.31
C ASN A 59 2.88 3.04 -14.98
N GLY A 60 2.17 3.93 -15.68
CA GLY A 60 0.70 4.05 -15.65
C GLY A 60 0.10 4.36 -14.26
N GLY A 61 -0.87 3.55 -13.83
CA GLY A 61 -1.67 3.75 -12.61
C GLY A 61 -0.86 3.83 -11.31
N TRP A 62 0.39 3.36 -11.30
CA TRP A 62 1.32 3.52 -10.18
C TRP A 62 1.72 4.97 -9.89
N ARG A 63 1.44 5.90 -10.82
CA ARG A 63 1.63 7.34 -10.59
C ARG A 63 0.61 7.92 -9.61
N VAL A 64 -0.60 7.33 -9.53
CA VAL A 64 -1.70 7.78 -8.68
C VAL A 64 -1.44 7.49 -7.20
N LEU A 65 -0.72 6.42 -6.89
CA LEU A 65 -0.29 6.07 -5.52
C LEU A 65 0.73 7.08 -4.93
N GLY A 66 1.13 8.10 -5.67
CA GLY A 66 1.94 9.21 -5.18
C GLY A 66 3.43 8.85 -4.97
N PRO A 67 4.26 9.82 -4.57
CA PRO A 67 5.71 9.63 -4.41
C PRO A 67 6.09 8.66 -3.28
N ARG A 68 5.16 8.35 -2.36
CA ARG A 68 5.44 7.63 -1.11
C ARG A 68 5.64 6.11 -1.28
N PHE A 69 5.02 5.49 -2.28
CA PHE A 69 5.10 4.02 -2.49
C PHE A 69 5.97 3.66 -3.69
N ARG A 70 7.02 2.86 -3.48
CA ARG A 70 7.95 2.41 -4.51
C ARG A 70 7.78 0.92 -4.71
N ARG A 71 7.65 0.46 -5.96
CA ARG A 71 7.80 -0.97 -6.26
C ARG A 71 9.27 -1.34 -6.16
N SER A 72 9.54 -2.43 -5.47
CA SER A 72 10.88 -2.85 -5.10
C SER A 72 11.05 -4.32 -5.41
N TRP A 73 12.22 -4.67 -5.96
CA TRP A 73 12.58 -6.05 -6.25
C TRP A 73 13.91 -6.41 -5.61
N CYS A 74 13.97 -7.53 -4.90
CA CYS A 74 15.20 -8.02 -4.29
C CYS A 74 15.89 -9.02 -5.24
N LEU A 75 17.18 -8.82 -5.53
CA LEU A 75 17.95 -9.77 -6.35
C LEU A 75 18.31 -11.05 -5.61
N ASP A 76 18.39 -11.01 -4.28
CA ASP A 76 18.88 -12.16 -3.49
C ASP A 76 17.80 -13.23 -3.33
N CYS A 77 16.59 -12.83 -2.90
CA CYS A 77 15.47 -13.73 -2.64
C CYS A 77 14.35 -13.65 -3.68
N GLN A 78 14.53 -12.84 -4.73
CA GLN A 78 13.52 -12.57 -5.78
C GLN A 78 12.17 -12.03 -5.28
N TRP A 79 12.14 -11.50 -4.06
CA TRP A 79 10.92 -10.88 -3.53
C TRP A 79 10.55 -9.64 -4.34
N GLU A 80 9.28 -9.56 -4.75
CA GLU A 80 8.68 -8.40 -5.40
C GLU A 80 7.57 -7.84 -4.53
N GLY A 81 7.60 -6.54 -4.27
CA GLY A 81 6.57 -5.91 -3.47
C GLY A 81 6.58 -4.38 -3.55
N VAL A 82 5.83 -3.77 -2.64
CA VAL A 82 5.74 -2.32 -2.50
C VAL A 82 6.32 -1.93 -1.15
N LEU A 83 7.31 -1.05 -1.17
CA LEU A 83 7.93 -0.47 0.01
C LEU A 83 7.61 1.02 0.09
N ARG A 84 7.60 1.55 1.31
CA ARG A 84 7.54 3.00 1.50
C ARG A 84 8.91 3.62 1.24
N ARG A 85 8.93 4.69 0.44
CA ARG A 85 10.15 5.43 0.13
C ARG A 85 10.74 6.00 1.42
N SER A 86 11.98 5.62 1.72
CA SER A 86 12.77 6.23 2.79
C SER A 86 12.97 7.72 2.48
N ALA A 87 12.81 8.60 3.48
CA ALA A 87 13.11 10.03 3.31
C ALA A 87 14.62 10.29 3.19
N LYS A 88 15.43 9.32 3.62
CA LYS A 88 16.88 9.35 3.57
C LYS A 88 17.33 8.34 2.52
N PHE A 89 17.59 8.80 1.32
CA PHE A 89 18.52 8.08 0.46
C PHE A 89 19.84 8.06 1.21
N ASP A 90 20.26 6.88 1.67
CA ASP A 90 21.53 6.75 2.35
C ASP A 90 22.63 6.52 1.29
N PRO A 91 23.48 7.51 0.99
CA PRO A 91 24.52 7.37 -0.03
C PRO A 91 25.60 6.35 0.34
N SER A 92 25.64 5.87 1.60
CA SER A 92 26.49 4.74 1.99
C SER A 92 26.06 3.43 1.34
N LEU A 93 24.82 3.32 0.86
CA LEU A 93 24.32 2.14 0.15
C LEU A 93 24.96 1.99 -1.24
N LEU A 94 25.42 3.08 -1.87
CA LEU A 94 26.22 3.01 -3.10
C LEU A 94 27.64 2.48 -2.86
N LYS A 95 28.14 2.56 -1.61
CA LYS A 95 29.50 2.18 -1.24
C LYS A 95 29.61 0.73 -0.76
N SER A 96 28.50 0.03 -0.53
CA SER A 96 28.59 -1.34 0.01
C SER A 96 29.11 -2.31 -1.07
N PRO A 97 30.24 -3.02 -0.82
CA PRO A 97 30.81 -3.97 -1.75
C PRO A 97 30.14 -5.34 -1.56
N VAL A 98 28.83 -5.45 -1.78
CA VAL A 98 28.17 -6.77 -1.75
C VAL A 98 28.17 -7.34 -3.17
N PRO A 99 28.79 -8.51 -3.39
CA PRO A 99 29.04 -9.04 -4.72
C PRO A 99 27.74 -9.53 -5.36
N LEU A 100 27.46 -9.05 -6.57
CA LEU A 100 26.46 -9.58 -7.53
C LEU A 100 26.78 -11.02 -8.00
N ARG A 101 27.36 -11.89 -7.15
CA ARG A 101 28.11 -13.08 -7.58
C ARG A 101 28.02 -14.29 -6.64
N LYS A 102 26.88 -14.55 -6.00
CA LYS A 102 26.64 -15.84 -5.30
C LYS A 102 25.34 -16.55 -5.66
N ALA A 103 24.87 -16.42 -6.89
CA ALA A 103 23.83 -17.29 -7.45
C ALA A 103 24.23 -17.96 -8.78
N VAL A 104 25.54 -18.12 -9.02
CA VAL A 104 26.04 -19.00 -10.09
C VAL A 104 26.99 -20.02 -9.48
N ARG A 105 26.49 -21.25 -9.39
CA ARG A 105 27.26 -22.52 -9.37
C ARG A 105 27.98 -22.88 -8.06
N ARG A 106 27.36 -23.79 -7.31
CA ARG A 106 27.91 -24.98 -6.60
C ARG A 106 26.74 -25.56 -5.78
N ARG A 107 26.25 -26.78 -5.98
CA ARG A 107 26.73 -27.96 -6.68
C ARG A 107 25.50 -28.79 -7.05
#